data_AF-A0A382LD75-F1
#
_entry.id   AF-A0A382LD75-F1
#
_cell.length_a   1.000
_cell.length_b   1.000
_cell.length_c   1.000
_cell.angle_alpha   90.00
_cell.angle_beta   90.00
_cell.angle_gamma   90.00
#
_symmetry.space_group_name_H-M   'P 1'
#
loop_
_entity.id
_entity.type
_entity.pdbx_description
1 polymer ?
#
loop_
_entity_poly.entity_id
_entity_poly.type
_entity_poly.pdbx_seq_one_letter_code
_entity_poly.pdbx_strand_id
1 'polypeptide(L)' 'MEKHAKVVVIGGGVVGCSILYHLSKFGLKDCILLERKE' A
#
# COMPACT_ATOMS: atom_id res chain seq x y z
N MET A 1 -10.89 -11.20 10.71
CA MET A 1 -10.03 -10.55 9.68
C MET A 1 -10.92 -9.57 8.94
N GLU A 2 -10.58 -8.27 8.96
CA GLU A 2 -11.27 -7.25 8.14
C GLU A 2 -11.18 -7.65 6.66
N LYS A 3 -12.28 -7.53 5.91
CA LYS A 3 -12.36 -7.95 4.50
C LYS A 3 -11.99 -6.84 3.50
N HIS A 4 -11.76 -5.63 4.00
CA HIS A 4 -11.50 -4.44 3.19
C HIS A 4 -10.25 -3.74 3.72
N ALA A 5 -9.45 -3.19 2.82
CA ALA A 5 -8.39 -2.26 3.15
C ALA A 5 -8.90 -0.83 2.97
N LYS A 6 -8.51 0.09 3.86
CA LYS A 6 -8.81 1.52 3.71
C LYS A 6 -8.10 2.14 2.50
N VAL A 7 -6.88 1.70 2.20
CA VAL A 7 -6.11 2.18 1.05
C VAL A 7 -5.39 1.02 0.36
N VAL A 8 -5.49 1.01 -0.98
CA VAL A 8 -4.78 0.06 -1.84
C VAL A 8 -3.91 0.85 -2.82
N VAL A 9 -2.60 0.63 -2.78
CA VAL A 9 -1.65 1.18 -3.75
C VAL A 9 -1.41 0.14 -4.84
N ILE A 10 -1.61 0.48 -6.11
CA ILE A 10 -1.43 -0.42 -7.25
C ILE A 10 -0.14 -0.04 -8.00
N GLY A 11 0.77 -1.00 -8.14
CA GLY A 11 2.10 -0.83 -8.71
C GLY A 11 3.19 -0.74 -7.63
N GLY A 12 4.15 -1.67 -7.68
CA GLY A 12 5.28 -1.86 -6.77
C GLY A 12 6.58 -1.19 -7.19
N GLY A 13 6.55 -0.33 -8.21
CA GLY A 13 7.70 0.52 -8.57
C GLY A 13 8.06 1.54 -7.47
N VAL A 14 9.13 2.32 -7.71
CA VAL A 14 9.66 3.29 -6.73
C VAL A 14 8.60 4.25 -6.19
N VAL A 15 7.68 4.70 -7.04
CA VAL A 15 6.61 5.62 -6.67
C VAL A 15 5.60 4.93 -5.74
N GLY A 16 5.13 3.73 -6.09
CA GLY A 16 4.14 3.02 -5.28
C GLY A 16 4.69 2.59 -3.92
N CYS A 17 5.93 2.11 -3.87
CA CYS A 17 6.62 1.81 -2.62
C CYS A 17 6.80 3.06 -1.75
N SER A 18 7.19 4.20 -2.36
CA SER A 18 7.33 5.47 -1.64
C SER A 18 6.00 5.93 -1.04
N ILE A 19 4.90 5.84 -1.80
CA ILE A 19 3.55 6.18 -1.32
C ILE A 19 3.17 5.30 -0.13
N LEU A 20 3.30 3.97 -0.24
CA LEU A 20 2.96 3.05 0.85
C LEU A 20 3.81 3.30 2.10
N TYR A 21 5.11 3.55 1.93
CA TYR A 21 6.02 3.88 3.03
C TYR A 21 5.59 5.14 3.77
N HIS A 22 5.29 6.23 3.05
CA HIS A 22 4.89 7.48 3.69
C HIS A 22 3.53 7.34 4.38
N LEU A 23 2.55 6.68 3.75
CA LEU A 23 1.24 6.41 4.34
C LEU A 23 1.38 5.66 5.68
N SER A 24 2.14 4.56 5.68
CA SER A 24 2.38 3.78 6.90
C SER A 24 3.17 4.56 7.96
N LYS A 25 4.16 5.35 7.55
CA LYS A 25 4.94 6.24 8.45
C LYS A 25 4.07 7.32 9.11
N PHE A 26 3.08 7.86 8.40
CA PHE A 26 2.11 8.83 8.96
C PHE A 26 0.99 8.18 9.79
N GLY A 27 1.08 6.88 10.08
CA GLY A 27 0.19 6.18 11.00
C GLY A 27 -0.99 5.48 10.33
N LEU A 28 -1.08 5.47 9.00
CA LEU A 28 -2.08 4.66 8.31
C LEU A 28 -1.64 3.19 8.33
N LYS A 29 -2.17 2.42 9.27
CA LYS A 29 -1.82 1.00 9.45
C LYS A 29 -2.52 0.05 8.49
N ASP A 30 -3.65 0.47 7.92
CA ASP A 30 -4.48 -0.33 7.02
C ASP A 30 -4.30 0.16 5.58
N CYS A 31 -3.09 -0.03 5.08
CA CYS A 31 -2.73 0.22 3.68
C CYS A 31 -1.97 -0.97 3.12
N ILE A 32 -2.33 -1.39 1.92
CA ILE A 32 -1.69 -2.52 1.24
C ILE A 32 -1.18 -2.08 -0.14
N LEU A 33 -0.15 -2.75 -0.63
CA LEU A 33 0.35 -2.58 -1.99
C LEU A 33 0.14 -3.87 -2.78
N LEU A 34 -0.36 -3.71 -4.01
CA LEU A 34 -0.54 -4.78 -4.96
C LEU A 34 0.35 -4.51 -6.18
N GLU A 35 1.21 -5.47 -6.51
CA GLU A 35 1.98 -5.50 -7.75
C GLU A 35 1.63 -6.80 -8.47
N ARG A 36 1.50 -6.72 -9.79
CA ARG A 36 1.38 -7.89 -10.64
C ARG A 36 2.74 -8.59 -10.64
N LYS A 37 2.81 -9.76 -10.01
CA LYS A 37 3.85 -10.74 -10.35
C LYS A 37 3.44 -11.46 -11.63
N GLU A 38 4.40 -11.64 -12.51
CA GLU A 38 4.36 -12.71 -13.51
C GLU A 38 4.61 -14.06 -12.85
#